data_AF-A0A3C1B9E2-F1
#
_entry.id   AF-A0A3C1B9E2-F1
#
_cell.length_a   1.000
_cell.length_b   1.000
_cell.length_c   1.000
_cell.angle_alpha   90.00
_cell.angle_beta   90.00
_cell.angle_gamma   90.00
#
_symmetry.space_group_name_H-M   'P 1'
#
loop_
_entity.id
_entity.type
_entity.pdbx_description
1 polymer ?
#
loop_
_entity_poly.entity_id
_entity_poly.type
_entity_poly.pdbx_seq_one_letter_code
_entity_poly.pdbx_strand_id
1 'polypeptide(L)'
;MPEFGRKLGQILLEQGQISAPKLRLALQQQTLHPCPLGELLVSEKTVSHYNIAKALAQQQGLNHAKTPDKPSAFPKLKAGFWLKTRLVPWRFTKGHWQIACANVQDFYKNLRDFHQICGDFSLVLASHTQIRNQTLQLFSSQLLEQAETGLPSHQSCRSLNLKLPYLIALCCVVTGVMLRSELTAILSLFHIFLGVALASLSLSTFLKITIFIGALSQKPASAAPSERPQVLPH
;
A
#
# COMPACT_ATOMS: atom_id res chain seq x y z
N MET A 1 -12.67 19.22 46.09
CA MET A 1 -12.81 18.48 44.81
C MET A 1 -13.72 19.32 43.92
N PRO A 2 -13.43 19.57 42.64
CA PRO A 2 -14.34 20.39 41.85
C PRO A 2 -15.63 19.59 41.68
N GLU A 3 -16.75 20.14 42.14
CA GLU A 3 -18.08 19.62 41.81
C GLU A 3 -18.28 19.80 40.30
N PHE A 4 -17.88 18.79 39.53
CA PHE A 4 -18.27 18.74 38.14
C PHE A 4 -19.79 18.57 38.12
N GLY A 5 -20.48 19.66 37.76
CA GLY A 5 -21.91 19.68 37.50
C GLY A 5 -22.36 18.56 36.57
N ARG A 6 -23.68 18.34 36.50
CA ARG A 6 -24.43 17.30 35.75
C ARG A 6 -23.57 16.18 35.12
N LYS A 7 -23.79 14.95 35.58
CA LYS A 7 -23.12 13.74 35.05
C LYS A 7 -23.20 13.66 33.53
N LEU A 8 -22.11 13.26 32.86
CA LEU A 8 -22.04 13.11 31.40
C LEU A 8 -23.23 12.34 30.81
N GLY A 9 -23.62 11.24 31.44
CA GLY A 9 -24.77 10.43 31.00
C GLY A 9 -26.09 11.19 30.99
N GLN A 10 -26.31 12.09 31.96
CA GLN A 10 -27.50 12.93 32.01
C GLN A 10 -27.52 13.94 30.86
N ILE A 11 -26.37 14.58 30.58
CA ILE A 11 -26.24 15.53 29.47
C ILE A 11 -26.54 14.83 28.14
N LEU A 12 -26.00 13.62 27.93
CA LEU A 12 -26.25 12.84 26.72
C LEU A 12 -27.72 12.43 26.56
N LEU A 13 -28.40 12.16 27.66
CA LEU A 13 -29.82 11.81 27.68
C LEU A 13 -30.70 13.04 27.38
N GLU A 14 -30.41 14.19 28.01
CA GLU A 14 -31.07 15.48 27.73
C GLU A 14 -30.88 15.92 26.26
N GLN A 15 -29.72 15.63 25.68
CA GLN A 15 -29.41 15.92 24.27
C GLN A 15 -29.98 14.88 23.28
N GLY A 16 -30.70 13.85 23.75
CA GLY A 16 -31.26 12.79 22.92
C GLY A 16 -30.22 11.91 22.22
N GLN A 17 -28.97 11.90 22.69
CA GLN A 17 -27.87 11.14 22.08
C GLN A 17 -27.83 9.68 22.55
N ILE A 18 -28.49 9.36 23.66
CA ILE A 18 -28.58 8.02 24.22
C ILE A 18 -29.95 7.83 24.88
N SER A 19 -30.48 6.61 24.84
CA SER A 19 -31.70 6.25 25.55
C SER A 19 -31.41 5.81 27.00
N ALA A 20 -32.36 6.01 27.91
CA ALA A 20 -32.22 5.60 29.31
C ALA A 20 -31.86 4.11 29.50
N PRO A 21 -32.45 3.15 28.76
CA PRO A 21 -32.07 1.74 28.86
C PRO A 21 -30.62 1.50 28.44
N LYS A 22 -30.14 2.13 27.36
CA LYS A 22 -28.75 1.99 26.89
C LYS A 22 -27.75 2.59 27.87
N LEU A 23 -28.07 3.76 28.45
CA LEU A 23 -27.23 4.39 29.45
C LEU A 23 -27.08 3.51 30.70
N ARG A 24 -28.17 2.85 31.13
CA ARG A 24 -28.13 1.92 32.28
C ARG A 24 -27.23 0.72 32.00
N LEU A 25 -27.32 0.13 30.81
CA LEU A 25 -26.45 -0.98 30.40
C LEU A 25 -24.97 -0.55 30.39
N ALA A 26 -24.67 0.61 29.80
CA ALA A 26 -23.32 1.16 29.77
C ALA A 26 -22.75 1.39 31.18
N LEU A 27 -23.56 1.87 32.13
CA LEU A 27 -23.13 2.04 33.53
C LEU A 27 -22.89 0.70 34.24
N GLN A 28 -23.68 -0.34 33.93
CA GLN A 28 -23.44 -1.69 34.45
C GLN A 28 -22.12 -2.26 33.90
N GLN A 29 -21.87 -2.11 32.61
CA GLN A 29 -20.61 -2.55 31.99
C GLN A 29 -19.40 -1.78 32.55
N GLN A 30 -19.53 -0.47 32.80
CA GLN A 30 -18.49 0.33 33.43
C GLN A 30 -18.13 -0.17 34.84
N THR A 31 -19.09 -0.77 35.55
CA THR A 31 -18.85 -1.37 36.88
C THR A 31 -18.03 -2.66 36.77
N LEU A 32 -18.25 -3.45 35.72
CA LEU A 32 -17.49 -4.67 35.43
C LEU A 32 -16.09 -4.35 34.87
N HIS A 33 -15.99 -3.30 34.05
CA HIS A 33 -14.78 -2.86 33.39
C HIS A 33 -14.60 -1.35 33.58
N PRO A 34 -13.75 -0.91 34.53
CA PRO A 34 -13.58 0.50 34.85
C PRO A 34 -12.87 1.22 33.69
N CYS A 35 -13.68 1.71 32.74
CA CYS A 35 -13.26 2.56 31.64
C CYS A 35 -14.09 3.86 31.63
N PRO A 36 -13.61 4.94 31.01
CA PRO A 36 -14.39 6.17 30.89
C PRO A 36 -15.71 5.93 30.14
N LEU A 37 -16.84 6.37 30.70
CA LEU A 37 -18.17 6.17 30.12
C LEU A 37 -18.24 6.66 28.66
N GLY A 38 -17.62 7.79 28.35
CA GLY A 38 -17.58 8.31 26.98
C GLY A 38 -16.86 7.39 26.00
N GLU A 39 -15.75 6.77 26.40
CA GLU A 39 -15.00 5.83 25.56
C GLU A 39 -15.78 4.53 25.36
N LEU A 40 -16.43 4.02 26.40
CA LEU A 40 -17.32 2.86 26.31
C LEU A 40 -18.43 3.10 25.28
N LEU A 41 -19.17 4.21 25.40
CA LEU A 41 -20.27 4.55 24.52
C LEU A 41 -19.86 4.73 23.05
N VAL A 42 -18.64 5.21 22.83
CA VAL A 42 -18.05 5.32 21.49
C VAL A 42 -17.66 3.95 20.94
N SER A 43 -17.05 3.09 21.76
CA SER A 43 -16.63 1.74 21.36
C SER A 43 -17.83 0.87 20.94
N GLU A 44 -18.97 1.04 21.62
CA GLU A 44 -20.23 0.37 21.30
C GLU A 44 -20.99 0.99 20.12
N LYS A 45 -20.45 2.06 19.52
CA LYS A 45 -21.10 2.86 18.46
C LYS A 45 -22.45 3.45 18.90
N THR A 46 -22.67 3.60 20.21
CA THR A 46 -23.90 4.17 20.77
C THR A 46 -23.91 5.70 20.64
N VAL A 47 -22.76 6.35 20.86
CA VAL A 47 -22.61 7.81 20.75
C VAL A 47 -21.36 8.15 19.93
N SER A 48 -21.43 9.17 19.08
CA SER A 48 -20.27 9.61 18.30
C SER A 48 -19.23 10.36 19.16
N HIS A 49 -17.96 10.30 18.75
CA HIS A 49 -16.88 11.09 19.37
C HIS A 49 -17.20 12.60 19.44
N TYR A 50 -17.88 13.13 18.42
CA TYR A 50 -18.30 14.52 18.36
C TYR A 50 -19.35 14.84 19.45
N ASN A 51 -20.34 13.98 19.62
CA ASN A 51 -21.40 14.17 20.61
C ASN A 51 -20.87 13.99 22.05
N ILE A 52 -19.92 13.06 22.26
CA ILE A 52 -19.20 12.97 23.53
C ILE A 52 -18.42 14.25 23.83
N ALA A 53 -17.63 14.76 22.88
CA ALA A 53 -16.88 15.99 23.06
C ALA A 53 -17.80 17.20 23.34
N LYS A 54 -18.93 17.29 22.65
CA LYS A 54 -19.96 18.31 22.89
C LYS A 54 -20.56 18.22 24.28
N ALA A 55 -20.89 17.01 24.74
CA ALA A 55 -21.43 16.79 26.08
C ALA A 55 -20.40 17.08 27.19
N LEU A 56 -19.14 16.70 26.99
CA LEU A 56 -18.02 17.03 27.89
C LEU A 56 -17.78 18.54 27.96
N ALA A 57 -17.84 19.24 26.82
CA ALA A 57 -17.74 20.70 26.80
C ALA A 57 -18.83 21.35 27.64
N GLN A 58 -20.09 20.90 27.48
CA GLN A 58 -21.20 21.36 28.30
C GLN A 58 -21.01 21.02 29.79
N GLN A 59 -20.53 19.82 30.11
CA GLN A 59 -20.28 19.40 31.50
C GLN A 59 -19.26 20.30 32.21
N GLN A 60 -18.26 20.78 31.47
CA GLN A 60 -17.16 21.57 32.00
C GLN A 60 -17.36 23.09 31.84
N GLY A 61 -18.51 23.52 31.31
CA GLY A 61 -18.77 24.95 31.03
C GLY A 61 -17.89 25.54 29.93
N LEU A 62 -17.35 24.71 29.04
CA LEU A 62 -16.50 25.10 27.93
C LEU A 62 -17.26 25.09 26.60
N ASN A 63 -16.74 25.84 25.63
CA ASN A 63 -17.27 25.83 24.28
C ASN A 63 -16.80 24.59 23.51
N HIS A 64 -17.74 23.95 22.80
CA HIS A 64 -17.41 22.86 21.89
C HIS A 64 -16.94 23.41 20.53
N ALA A 65 -15.84 22.87 20.04
CA ALA A 65 -15.28 23.16 18.74
C ALA A 65 -16.18 22.61 17.63
N LYS A 66 -16.61 23.47 16.71
CA LYS A 66 -17.43 23.09 15.55
C LYS A 66 -16.54 22.70 14.37
N THR A 67 -16.42 23.60 13.39
CA THR A 67 -15.52 23.45 12.25
C THR A 67 -14.23 24.22 12.56
N PRO A 68 -13.05 23.62 12.32
CA PRO A 68 -11.81 24.38 12.40
C PRO A 68 -11.69 25.32 11.20
N ASP A 69 -11.09 26.48 11.43
CA ASP A 69 -10.67 27.33 10.32
C ASP A 69 -9.24 26.94 9.93
N LYS A 70 -8.88 27.20 8.66
CA LYS A 70 -7.48 27.18 8.23
C LYS A 70 -6.91 28.59 8.44
N PRO A 71 -6.26 28.89 9.58
CA PRO A 71 -5.64 30.20 9.76
C PRO A 71 -4.55 30.42 8.72
N SER A 72 -4.56 31.61 8.10
CA SER A 72 -3.60 32.03 7.06
C SER A 72 -2.20 32.31 7.60
N ALA A 73 -2.08 32.55 8.91
CA ALA A 73 -0.82 32.73 9.61
C ALA A 73 -0.78 31.85 10.85
N PHE A 74 0.33 31.15 11.05
CA PHE A 74 0.53 30.22 12.15
C PHE A 74 1.65 30.71 13.09
N PRO A 75 1.57 30.50 14.42
CA PRO A 75 2.69 30.76 15.30
C PRO A 75 3.93 29.99 14.83
N LYS A 76 5.13 30.55 14.97
CA LYS A 76 6.44 29.94 14.61
C LYS A 76 6.80 28.69 15.43
N LEU A 77 5.83 27.98 15.99
CA LEU A 77 6.01 26.77 16.75
C LEU A 77 6.09 25.55 15.81
N LYS A 78 7.06 24.67 16.08
CA LYS A 78 7.23 23.41 15.35
C LYS A 78 6.07 22.44 15.65
N ALA A 79 5.67 21.62 14.68
CA ALA A 79 4.65 20.58 14.82
C ALA A 79 4.82 19.71 16.08
N GLY A 80 6.07 19.36 16.41
CA GLY A 80 6.39 18.52 17.58
C GLY A 80 5.88 19.08 18.92
N PHE A 81 5.82 20.41 19.09
CA PHE A 81 5.27 21.03 20.29
C PHE A 81 3.77 20.74 20.44
N TRP A 82 3.00 20.96 19.36
CA TRP A 82 1.56 20.75 19.33
C TRP A 82 1.20 19.27 19.51
N LEU A 83 1.97 18.37 18.90
CA LEU A 83 1.83 16.93 19.09
C LEU A 83 2.09 16.51 20.54
N LYS A 84 3.19 16.99 21.15
CA LYS A 84 3.57 16.64 22.52
C LYS A 84 2.55 17.15 23.54
N THR A 85 2.05 18.36 23.34
CA THR A 85 1.08 19.00 24.24
C THR A 85 -0.35 18.47 24.06
N ARG A 86 -0.65 17.78 22.95
CA ARG A 86 -2.01 17.34 22.55
C ARG A 86 -3.00 18.51 22.44
N LEU A 87 -2.48 19.67 22.07
CA LEU A 87 -3.21 20.90 21.81
C LEU A 87 -3.05 21.26 20.33
N VAL A 88 -4.02 21.99 19.78
CA VAL A 88 -3.94 22.45 18.39
C VAL A 88 -4.60 23.81 18.23
N PRO A 89 -4.04 24.73 17.41
CA PRO A 89 -4.73 25.96 17.08
C PRO A 89 -5.96 25.67 16.25
N TRP A 90 -7.07 26.21 16.71
CA TRP A 90 -8.38 25.94 16.13
C TRP A 90 -8.81 27.05 15.18
N ARG A 91 -8.61 28.30 15.61
CA ARG A 91 -9.06 29.50 14.90
C ARG A 91 -8.37 30.74 15.42
N PHE A 92 -8.19 31.74 14.56
CA PHE A 92 -7.79 33.08 14.95
C PHE A 92 -8.91 34.06 14.55
N THR A 93 -9.46 34.81 15.50
CA THR A 93 -10.58 35.74 15.23
C THR A 93 -10.46 36.95 16.13
N LYS A 94 -10.62 38.16 15.56
CA LYS A 94 -10.57 39.45 16.30
C LYS A 94 -9.32 39.60 17.19
N GLY A 95 -8.15 39.13 16.73
CA GLY A 95 -6.91 39.24 17.50
C GLY A 95 -6.70 38.19 18.59
N HIS A 96 -7.64 37.24 18.76
CA HIS A 96 -7.56 36.21 19.80
C HIS A 96 -7.47 34.80 19.20
N TRP A 97 -6.65 33.95 19.83
CA TRP A 97 -6.51 32.56 19.47
C TRP A 97 -7.58 31.69 20.14
N GLN A 98 -8.13 30.75 19.38
CA GLN A 98 -8.85 29.62 19.93
C GLN A 98 -7.93 28.40 19.88
N ILE A 99 -7.70 27.79 21.04
CA ILE A 99 -6.90 26.58 21.17
C ILE A 99 -7.82 25.43 21.50
N ALA A 100 -7.76 24.37 20.70
CA ALA A 100 -8.54 23.17 20.92
C ALA A 100 -7.74 22.12 21.70
N CYS A 101 -8.42 21.45 22.62
CA CYS A 101 -7.93 20.29 23.35
C CYS A 101 -8.99 19.18 23.34
N ALA A 102 -8.57 17.93 23.50
CA ALA A 102 -9.50 16.82 23.77
C ALA A 102 -9.71 16.58 25.28
N ASN A 103 -8.70 16.93 26.09
CA ASN A 103 -8.73 16.83 27.53
C ASN A 103 -8.17 18.11 28.14
N VAL A 104 -8.97 18.77 28.96
CA VAL A 104 -8.64 20.04 29.61
C VAL A 104 -7.45 19.89 30.57
N GLN A 105 -7.23 18.71 31.14
CA GLN A 105 -6.08 18.47 32.01
C GLN A 105 -4.74 18.61 31.26
N ASP A 106 -4.71 18.26 29.97
CA ASP A 106 -3.51 18.40 29.14
C ASP A 106 -3.19 19.87 28.86
N PHE A 107 -4.23 20.70 28.80
CA PHE A 107 -4.07 22.14 28.75
C PHE A 107 -3.51 22.71 30.07
N TYR A 108 -4.10 22.35 31.22
CA TYR A 108 -3.61 22.84 32.53
C TYR A 108 -2.16 22.45 32.84
N LYS A 109 -1.70 21.29 32.36
CA LYS A 109 -0.29 20.87 32.50
C LYS A 109 0.70 21.79 31.78
N ASN A 110 0.29 22.39 30.67
CA ASN A 110 1.16 23.17 29.78
C ASN A 110 0.80 24.67 29.77
N LEU A 111 0.00 25.13 30.74
CA LEU A 111 -0.65 26.44 30.73
C LEU A 111 0.37 27.60 30.76
N ARG A 112 1.44 27.45 31.56
CA ARG A 112 2.52 28.46 31.66
C ARG A 112 3.24 28.68 30.33
N ASP A 113 3.61 27.58 29.67
CA ASP A 113 4.30 27.63 28.38
C ASP A 113 3.39 28.26 27.31
N PHE A 114 2.09 27.99 27.37
CA PHE A 114 1.12 28.50 26.40
C PHE A 114 0.90 30.01 26.48
N HIS A 115 0.75 30.57 27.68
CA HIS A 115 0.56 32.01 27.84
C HIS A 115 1.75 32.82 27.32
N GLN A 116 2.98 32.32 27.50
CA GLN A 116 4.17 32.99 26.98
C GLN A 116 4.23 33.00 25.44
N ILE A 117 3.70 31.96 24.79
CA ILE A 117 3.82 31.81 23.33
C ILE A 117 2.63 32.40 22.57
N CYS A 118 1.41 32.16 23.05
CA CYS A 118 0.19 32.50 22.33
C CYS A 118 -0.49 33.79 22.82
N GLY A 119 -0.05 34.35 23.96
CA GLY A 119 -0.68 35.53 24.56
C GLY A 119 -2.10 35.24 25.03
N ASP A 120 -3.06 36.05 24.59
CA ASP A 120 -4.49 35.88 24.90
C ASP A 120 -5.14 34.82 24.01
N PHE A 121 -5.73 33.83 24.65
CA PHE A 121 -6.43 32.76 23.95
C PHE A 121 -7.66 32.27 24.73
N SER A 122 -8.59 31.63 24.02
CA SER A 122 -9.74 30.94 24.57
C SER A 122 -9.63 29.43 24.33
N LEU A 123 -9.96 28.62 25.33
CA LEU A 123 -9.97 27.17 25.21
C LEU A 123 -11.30 26.68 24.63
N VAL A 124 -11.22 25.74 23.68
CA VAL A 124 -12.36 25.00 23.16
C VAL A 124 -12.12 23.49 23.28
N LEU A 125 -13.17 22.74 23.57
CA LEU A 125 -13.10 21.28 23.60
C LEU A 125 -13.45 20.70 22.23
N ALA A 126 -12.61 19.81 21.71
CA ALA A 126 -12.81 19.13 20.45
C ALA A 126 -12.63 17.61 20.62
N SER A 127 -13.27 16.82 19.77
CA SER A 127 -13.05 15.37 19.74
C SER A 127 -11.62 15.02 19.30
N HIS A 128 -11.14 13.83 19.67
CA HIS A 128 -9.84 13.32 19.20
C HIS A 128 -9.72 13.31 17.67
N THR A 129 -10.81 12.98 16.97
CA THR A 129 -10.85 13.01 15.49
C THR A 129 -10.69 14.43 14.96
N GLN A 130 -11.35 15.41 15.57
CA GLN A 130 -11.21 16.82 15.19
C GLN A 130 -9.79 17.33 15.43
N ILE A 131 -9.19 17.05 16.59
CA ILE A 131 -7.80 17.41 16.89
C ILE A 131 -6.86 16.80 15.86
N ARG A 132 -6.99 15.49 15.59
CA ARG A 132 -6.15 14.78 14.61
C ARG A 132 -6.25 15.39 13.23
N ASN A 133 -7.47 15.62 12.74
CA ASN A 133 -7.70 16.16 11.40
C ASN A 133 -7.12 17.57 11.28
N GLN A 134 -7.29 18.40 12.30
CA GLN A 134 -6.74 19.76 12.32
C GLN A 134 -5.21 19.75 12.35
N THR A 135 -4.59 18.91 13.19
CA THR A 135 -3.14 18.72 13.22
C THR A 135 -2.60 18.31 11.84
N LEU A 136 -3.24 17.36 11.17
CA LEU A 136 -2.83 16.94 9.83
C LEU A 136 -3.00 18.05 8.79
N GLN A 137 -4.08 18.82 8.85
CA GLN A 137 -4.28 19.95 7.93
C GLN A 137 -3.22 21.04 8.09
N LEU A 138 -2.76 21.28 9.31
CA LEU A 138 -1.82 22.36 9.62
C LEU A 138 -0.35 21.96 9.46
N PHE A 139 -0.01 20.73 9.83
CA PHE A 139 1.39 20.30 9.95
C PHE A 139 1.78 19.18 8.98
N SER A 140 0.94 18.80 8.03
CA SER A 140 1.22 17.69 7.09
C SER A 140 2.60 17.80 6.43
N SER A 141 3.01 18.99 5.96
CA SER A 141 4.32 19.19 5.34
C SER A 141 5.49 18.92 6.29
N GLN A 142 5.44 19.49 7.50
CA GLN A 142 6.46 19.27 8.53
C GLN A 142 6.50 17.81 8.98
N LEU A 143 5.34 17.17 9.14
CA LEU A 143 5.26 15.76 9.54
C LEU A 143 5.78 14.82 8.45
N LEU A 144 5.54 15.16 7.17
CA LEU A 144 6.06 14.40 6.04
C LEU A 144 7.58 14.50 5.97
N GLU A 145 8.14 15.72 6.08
CA GLU A 145 9.59 15.94 6.14
C GLU A 145 10.22 15.16 7.31
N GLN A 146 9.63 15.26 8.50
CA GLN A 146 10.10 14.53 9.67
C GLN A 146 10.01 13.01 9.51
N ALA A 147 8.98 12.48 8.82
CA ALA A 147 8.86 11.06 8.54
C ALA A 147 9.90 10.58 7.53
N GLU A 148 10.20 11.39 6.50
CA GLU A 148 11.22 11.09 5.49
C GLU A 148 12.64 11.08 6.06
N THR A 149 12.92 11.96 7.04
CA THR A 149 14.24 12.09 7.67
C THR A 149 14.36 11.37 9.01
N GLY A 150 13.26 10.82 9.53
CA GLY A 150 13.16 10.29 10.89
C GLY A 150 13.86 8.95 11.13
N LEU A 151 14.21 8.24 10.06
CA LEU A 151 14.93 6.98 10.12
C LEU A 151 16.38 7.16 9.65
N PRO A 152 17.37 6.64 10.39
CA PRO A 152 18.73 6.51 9.90
C PRO A 152 18.74 5.81 8.53
N SER A 153 19.62 6.24 7.63
CA SER A 153 19.70 5.73 6.25
C SER A 153 19.86 4.20 6.14
N HIS A 154 20.42 3.55 7.17
CA HIS A 154 20.58 2.08 7.23
C HIS A 154 19.31 1.31 7.64
N GLN A 155 18.30 1.99 8.20
CA GLN A 155 16.98 1.43 8.55
C GLN A 155 15.89 1.87 7.58
N SER A 156 16.23 2.78 6.66
CA SER A 156 15.34 3.26 5.63
C SER A 156 15.46 2.38 4.38
N CYS A 157 14.35 1.78 3.96
CA CYS A 157 14.25 1.05 2.69
C CYS A 157 14.47 1.95 1.44
N ARG A 158 14.85 3.23 1.61
CA ARG A 158 15.17 4.18 0.53
C ARG A 158 16.32 3.68 -0.36
N SER A 159 17.27 2.94 0.20
CA SER A 159 18.38 2.34 -0.56
C SER A 159 17.97 1.17 -1.47
N LEU A 160 16.82 0.53 -1.22
CA LEU A 160 16.29 -0.52 -2.09
C LEU A 160 15.77 0.07 -3.40
N ASN A 161 15.13 1.25 -3.36
CA ASN A 161 14.63 1.89 -4.58
C ASN A 161 15.76 2.22 -5.57
N LEU A 162 16.93 2.64 -5.09
CA LEU A 162 18.09 2.93 -5.93
C LEU A 162 18.76 1.67 -6.52
N LYS A 163 18.68 0.53 -5.81
CA LYS A 163 19.26 -0.75 -6.24
C LYS A 163 18.31 -1.60 -7.09
N LEU A 164 17.01 -1.37 -6.99
CA LEU A 164 15.98 -2.10 -7.72
C LEU A 164 16.12 -1.98 -9.26
N PRO A 165 16.33 -0.80 -9.88
CA PRO A 165 16.51 -0.72 -11.33
C PRO A 165 17.81 -1.40 -11.79
N TYR A 166 18.87 -1.35 -10.99
CA TYR A 166 20.13 -2.04 -11.28
C TYR A 166 19.97 -3.56 -11.23
N LEU A 167 19.25 -4.08 -10.23
CA LEU A 167 18.96 -5.51 -10.11
C LEU A 167 18.07 -6.00 -11.25
N ILE A 168 17.04 -5.23 -11.62
CA ILE A 168 16.18 -5.53 -12.79
C ILE A 168 17.02 -5.55 -14.07
N ALA A 169 17.88 -4.56 -14.30
CA ALA A 169 18.76 -4.51 -15.47
C ALA A 169 19.72 -5.71 -15.52
N LEU A 170 20.32 -6.08 -14.38
CA LEU A 170 21.18 -7.26 -14.27
C LEU A 170 20.41 -8.54 -14.60
N CYS A 171 19.21 -8.72 -14.04
CA CYS A 171 18.35 -9.87 -14.35
C CYS A 171 18.01 -9.92 -15.84
N CYS A 172 17.59 -8.82 -16.45
CA CYS A 172 17.29 -8.76 -17.89
C CYS A 172 18.52 -9.13 -18.75
N VAL A 173 19.71 -8.66 -18.37
CA VAL A 173 20.95 -9.01 -19.07
C VAL A 173 21.27 -10.50 -18.92
N VAL A 174 21.19 -11.05 -17.71
CA VAL A 174 21.46 -12.47 -17.45
C VAL A 174 20.46 -13.35 -18.19
N THR A 175 19.16 -13.05 -18.11
CA THR A 175 18.13 -13.79 -18.85
C THR A 175 18.35 -13.70 -20.36
N GLY A 176 18.73 -12.52 -20.88
CA GLY A 176 19.04 -12.34 -22.30
C GLY A 176 20.26 -13.14 -22.76
N VAL A 177 21.30 -13.25 -21.94
CA VAL A 177 22.50 -14.07 -22.24
C VAL A 177 22.15 -15.56 -22.26
N MET A 178 21.38 -16.04 -21.27
CA MET A 178 20.94 -17.44 -21.20
C MET A 178 20.11 -17.81 -22.44
N LEU A 179 19.10 -16.99 -22.79
CA LEU A 179 18.25 -17.21 -23.98
C LEU A 179 19.06 -17.23 -25.28
N ARG A 180 20.08 -16.37 -25.40
CA ARG A 180 20.95 -16.33 -26.57
C ARG A 180 21.77 -17.62 -26.71
N SER A 181 22.25 -18.18 -25.60
CA SER A 181 23.02 -19.44 -25.62
C SER A 181 22.17 -20.63 -26.09
N GLU A 182 20.93 -20.72 -25.61
CA GLU A 182 19.98 -21.77 -25.99
C GLU A 182 19.61 -21.69 -27.48
N LEU A 183 19.39 -20.48 -28.00
CA LEU A 183 19.07 -20.27 -29.42
C LEU A 183 20.23 -20.66 -30.35
N THR A 184 21.48 -20.36 -29.96
CA THR A 184 22.65 -20.75 -30.76
C THR A 184 22.82 -22.27 -30.84
N ALA A 185 22.54 -23.00 -29.77
CA ALA A 185 22.60 -24.46 -29.76
C ALA A 185 21.55 -25.09 -30.68
N ILE A 186 20.31 -24.57 -30.66
CA ILE A 186 19.21 -25.04 -31.51
C ILE A 186 19.54 -24.82 -32.99
N LEU A 187 20.03 -23.64 -33.35
CA LEU A 187 20.40 -23.32 -34.74
C LEU A 187 21.57 -24.18 -35.23
N SER A 188 22.59 -24.40 -34.40
CA SER A 188 23.72 -25.27 -34.74
C SER A 188 23.28 -26.70 -35.00
N LEU A 189 22.40 -27.25 -34.14
CA LEU A 189 21.87 -28.60 -34.31
C LEU A 189 21.07 -28.72 -35.62
N PHE A 190 20.24 -27.72 -35.93
CA PHE A 190 19.48 -27.66 -37.17
C PHE A 190 20.40 -27.69 -38.41
N HIS A 191 21.48 -26.90 -38.43
CA HIS A 191 22.44 -26.89 -39.54
C HIS A 191 23.17 -28.22 -39.71
N ILE A 192 23.54 -28.89 -38.61
CA ILE A 192 24.17 -30.21 -38.66
C ILE A 192 23.22 -31.23 -39.29
N PHE A 193 21.96 -31.29 -38.81
CA PHE A 193 20.95 -32.21 -39.37
C PHE A 193 20.67 -31.92 -40.84
N LEU A 194 20.54 -30.65 -41.22
CA LEU A 194 20.34 -30.25 -42.60
C LEU A 194 21.51 -30.68 -43.50
N GLY A 195 22.74 -30.50 -43.03
CA GLY A 195 23.95 -30.93 -43.75
C GLY A 195 24.01 -32.44 -43.97
N VAL A 196 23.72 -33.24 -42.93
CA VAL A 196 23.66 -34.71 -43.02
C VAL A 196 22.56 -35.15 -43.99
N ALA A 197 21.38 -34.53 -43.94
CA ALA A 197 20.28 -34.84 -44.84
C ALA A 197 20.66 -34.57 -46.30
N LEU A 198 21.22 -33.40 -46.60
CA LEU A 198 21.69 -33.04 -47.95
C LEU A 198 22.78 -34.00 -48.46
N ALA A 199 23.74 -34.36 -47.62
CA ALA A 199 24.78 -35.33 -47.97
C ALA A 199 24.17 -36.70 -48.30
N SER A 200 23.24 -37.19 -47.47
CA SER A 200 22.57 -38.48 -47.71
C SER A 200 21.77 -38.51 -49.01
N LEU A 201 21.05 -37.42 -49.32
CA LEU A 201 20.29 -37.28 -50.56
C LEU A 201 21.21 -37.22 -51.77
N SER A 202 22.31 -36.47 -51.68
CA SER A 202 23.31 -36.40 -52.76
C SER A 202 23.88 -37.79 -53.05
N LEU A 203 24.29 -38.53 -52.01
CA LEU A 203 24.85 -39.87 -52.15
C LEU A 203 23.82 -40.87 -52.72
N SER A 204 22.57 -40.80 -52.26
CA SER A 204 21.48 -41.62 -52.82
C SER A 204 21.22 -41.29 -54.29
N THR A 205 21.28 -40.01 -54.65
CA THR A 205 21.11 -39.54 -56.03
C THR A 205 22.25 -40.03 -56.91
N PHE A 206 23.50 -39.89 -56.46
CA PHE A 206 24.67 -40.45 -57.15
C PHE A 206 24.56 -41.96 -57.32
N LEU A 207 24.22 -42.70 -56.26
CA LEU A 207 24.05 -44.15 -56.34
C LEU A 207 22.96 -44.54 -57.35
N LYS A 208 21.82 -43.86 -57.34
CA LYS A 208 20.73 -44.08 -58.30
C LYS A 208 21.15 -43.75 -59.74
N ILE A 209 21.91 -42.68 -59.96
CA ILE A 209 22.44 -42.31 -61.29
C ILE A 209 23.41 -43.40 -61.78
N THR A 210 24.33 -43.85 -60.93
CA THR A 210 25.27 -44.93 -61.28
C THR A 210 24.56 -46.23 -61.61
N ILE A 211 23.53 -46.61 -60.83
CA ILE A 211 22.69 -47.78 -61.12
C ILE A 211 21.95 -47.61 -62.45
N PHE A 212 21.36 -46.44 -62.72
CA PHE A 212 20.63 -46.17 -63.96
C PHE A 212 21.52 -46.22 -65.20
N ILE A 213 22.72 -45.61 -65.14
CA ILE A 213 23.73 -45.69 -66.21
C ILE A 213 24.18 -47.14 -66.42
N GLY A 214 24.37 -47.90 -65.34
CA GLY A 214 24.69 -49.32 -65.39
C GLY A 214 23.58 -50.14 -66.07
N ALA A 215 22.32 -49.88 -65.73
CA ALA A 215 21.16 -50.53 -66.34
C ALA A 215 21.00 -50.19 -67.84
N LEU A 216 21.31 -48.96 -68.25
CA LEU A 216 21.35 -48.57 -69.66
C LEU A 216 22.54 -49.16 -70.43
N SER A 217 23.66 -49.43 -69.74
CA SER A 217 24.85 -50.08 -70.31
C SER A 217 24.73 -51.60 -70.39
N GLN A 218 23.75 -52.20 -69.70
CA GLN A 218 23.39 -53.60 -69.92
C GLN A 218 22.76 -53.73 -71.31
N LYS A 219 23.58 -54.12 -72.29
CA LYS A 219 23.13 -54.61 -73.59
C LYS A 219 22.06 -55.68 -73.32
N PRO A 220 20.85 -55.58 -73.89
CA PRO A 220 19.83 -56.58 -73.67
C PRO A 220 20.44 -57.94 -73.99
N ALA A 221 20.39 -58.86 -73.02
CA ALA A 221 20.81 -60.22 -73.24
C ALA A 221 20.10 -60.69 -74.51
N SER A 222 20.90 -60.97 -75.53
CA SER A 222 20.43 -61.48 -76.81
C SER A 222 19.49 -62.63 -76.51
N ALA A 223 18.20 -62.45 -76.79
CA ALA A 223 17.23 -63.53 -76.77
C ALA A 223 17.73 -64.58 -77.76
N ALA A 224 18.34 -65.65 -77.25
CA ALA A 224 18.65 -66.83 -78.04
C ALA A 224 17.31 -67.56 -78.32
N PRO A 225 16.90 -67.76 -79.58
CA PRO A 225 15.66 -68.45 -79.87
C PRO A 225 15.85 -69.98 -79.84
N SER A 226 14.95 -70.63 -79.09
CA SER A 226 14.31 -71.92 -79.39
C SER A 226 15.15 -73.20 -79.42
N GLU A 227 14.85 -74.11 -78.47
CA GLU A 227 14.67 -75.53 -78.82
C GLU A 227 13.21 -75.93 -78.59
N ARG A 228 12.46 -76.09 -79.69
CA ARG A 228 11.25 -76.90 -79.76
C ARG A 228 11.68 -78.37 -79.80
N PRO A 229 11.07 -79.29 -79.05
CA PRO A 229 11.14 -80.70 -79.37
C PRO A 229 10.38 -80.95 -80.68
N GLN A 230 11.07 -81.59 -81.62
CA GLN A 230 10.56 -82.04 -82.91
C GLN A 230 9.42 -83.05 -82.76
N VAL A 231 8.53 -83.03 -83.74
CA VAL A 231 7.43 -83.97 -83.93
C VAL A 231 7.77 -84.90 -85.12
N LEU A 232 7.44 -86.20 -84.94
CA LEU A 232 7.24 -87.31 -85.92
C LEU A 232 8.49 -88.02 -86.53
N PRO A 233 8.40 -89.26 -87.08
CA PRO A 233 7.20 -89.95 -87.64
C PRO A 233 7.02 -91.47 -87.43
N HIS A 234 5.76 -91.91 -87.35
CA HIS A 234 5.07 -93.00 -88.10
C HIS A 234 3.86 -93.54 -87.33
#